data_AF-A0A2I0NFP5-F1
#
_entry.id   AF-A0A2I0NFP5-F1
#
_cell.length_a   1.000
_cell.length_b   1.000
_cell.length_c   1.000
_cell.angle_alpha   90.00
_cell.angle_beta   90.00
_cell.angle_gamma   90.00
#
_symmetry.space_group_name_H-M   'P 1'
#
loop_
_entity.id
_entity.type
_entity.pdbx_description
1 polymer ?
#
loop_
_entity_poly.entity_id
_entity_poly.type
_entity_poly.pdbx_seq_one_letter_code
_entity_poly.pdbx_strand_id
1 'polypeptide(L)'
;MIKNTGLEAKANKIYESNKKDWESKYYGKVVAIDLETEKLAAVADSLLEVDELIDKLCPTHKVLVRKVGKKSTVARVFRMWTVA
;
A
#
# COMPACT_ATOMS: atom_id res chain seq x y z
N MET A 1 3.39 16.62 16.19
CA MET A 1 4.16 16.00 15.09
C MET A 1 3.90 14.51 15.13
N ILE A 2 3.13 13.97 14.18
CA ILE A 2 2.83 12.53 14.11
C ILE A 2 4.13 11.85 13.63
N LYS A 3 4.74 11.02 14.47
CA LYS A 3 5.92 10.24 14.10
C LYS A 3 5.53 9.30 12.96
N ASN A 4 5.97 9.58 11.74
CA ASN A 4 5.92 8.59 10.66
C ASN A 4 6.69 7.37 11.13
N THR A 5 6.01 6.25 11.25
CA THR A 5 6.67 4.97 11.53
C THR A 5 7.57 4.60 10.35
N GLY A 6 8.68 3.89 10.59
CA GLY A 6 9.66 3.58 9.54
C GLY A 6 9.06 2.91 8.29
N LEU A 7 7.92 2.21 8.43
CA LEU A 7 7.18 1.60 7.34
C LEU A 7 6.48 2.63 6.44
N GLU A 8 5.89 3.69 7.00
CA GLU A 8 5.26 4.77 6.22
C GLU A 8 6.29 5.55 5.41
N ALA A 9 7.46 5.81 6.01
CA ALA A 9 8.57 6.44 5.31
C ALA A 9 9.07 5.56 4.14
N LYS A 10 9.20 4.24 4.36
CA LYS A 10 9.57 3.28 3.31
C LYS A 10 8.53 3.24 2.19
N ALA A 11 7.26 3.11 2.52
CA ALA A 11 6.17 3.10 1.54
C ALA A 11 6.11 4.39 0.72
N ASN A 12 6.32 5.54 1.36
CA ASN A 12 6.37 6.83 0.68
C ASN A 12 7.55 6.89 -0.29
N LYS A 13 8.73 6.41 0.10
CA LYS A 13 9.89 6.35 -0.80
C LYS A 13 9.60 5.48 -2.02
N ILE A 14 8.99 4.30 -1.82
CA ILE A 14 8.61 3.39 -2.92
C ILE A 14 7.59 4.07 -3.86
N TYR A 15 6.57 4.72 -3.30
CA TYR A 15 5.57 5.43 -4.10
C TYR A 15 6.20 6.58 -4.89
N GLU A 16 7.01 7.44 -4.26
CA GLU A 16 7.63 8.58 -4.95
C GLU A 16 8.56 8.11 -6.09
N SER A 17 9.31 7.02 -5.90
CA SER A 17 10.12 6.41 -6.96
C SER A 17 9.32 5.93 -8.17
N ASN A 18 8.06 5.51 -7.96
CA ASN A 18 7.18 4.98 -9.01
C ASN A 18 6.04 5.93 -9.40
N LYS A 19 6.03 7.13 -8.83
CA LYS A 19 4.88 8.05 -8.85
C LYS A 19 4.37 8.35 -10.23
N LYS A 20 5.28 8.68 -11.16
CA LYS A 20 4.91 9.03 -12.53
C LYS A 20 4.16 7.91 -13.24
N ASP A 21 4.59 6.66 -13.02
CA ASP A 21 3.95 5.50 -13.64
C ASP A 21 2.61 5.17 -12.97
N TRP A 22 2.58 5.15 -11.64
CA TRP A 22 1.39 4.78 -10.88
C TRP A 22 0.30 5.83 -10.93
N GLU A 23 0.64 7.12 -10.89
CA GLU A 23 -0.34 8.20 -11.06
C GLU A 23 -0.90 8.25 -12.48
N SER A 24 -0.14 7.85 -13.50
CA SER A 24 -0.65 7.75 -14.87
C SER A 24 -1.65 6.60 -15.02
N LYS A 25 -1.38 5.45 -14.39
CA LYS A 25 -2.17 4.21 -14.58
C LYS A 25 -3.33 4.06 -13.59
N TYR A 26 -3.15 4.52 -12.36
CA TYR A 26 -4.00 4.17 -11.23
C TYR A 26 -4.54 5.42 -10.51
N TYR A 27 -4.61 6.57 -11.18
CA TYR A 27 -5.13 7.80 -10.58
C TYR A 27 -6.51 7.56 -9.94
N GLY A 28 -6.66 7.96 -8.67
CA GLY A 28 -7.91 7.82 -7.94
C GLY A 28 -8.18 6.42 -7.37
N LYS A 29 -7.41 5.39 -7.76
CA LYS A 29 -7.49 4.04 -7.20
C LYS A 29 -6.82 3.94 -5.83
N VAL A 30 -7.15 2.88 -5.11
CA VAL A 30 -6.48 2.44 -3.89
C VAL A 30 -5.44 1.40 -4.27
N VAL A 31 -4.21 1.57 -3.80
CA VAL A 31 -3.09 0.66 -4.07
C VAL A 31 -2.51 0.12 -2.77
N ALA A 32 -2.17 -1.16 -2.75
CA ALA A 32 -1.37 -1.79 -1.71
C ALA A 32 0.07 -1.88 -2.17
N ILE A 33 0.98 -1.33 -1.39
CA ILE A 33 2.43 -1.37 -1.63
C ILE A 33 3.00 -2.45 -0.72
N ASP A 34 3.60 -3.47 -1.33
CA ASP A 34 4.40 -4.48 -0.63
C ASP A 34 5.74 -3.86 -0.24
N LEU A 35 6.02 -3.83 1.06
CA LEU A 35 7.24 -3.24 1.60
C LEU A 35 8.45 -4.17 1.51
N GLU A 36 8.25 -5.45 1.25
CA GLU A 36 9.31 -6.45 1.09
C GLU A 36 9.77 -6.51 -0.36
N THR A 37 8.83 -6.57 -1.31
CA THR A 37 9.16 -6.61 -2.74
C THR A 37 9.29 -5.23 -3.39
N GLU A 38 8.90 -4.17 -2.69
CA GLU A 38 8.88 -2.78 -3.16
C GLU A 38 8.02 -2.56 -4.42
N LYS A 39 6.91 -3.32 -4.54
CA LYS A 39 6.00 -3.35 -5.70
C LYS A 39 4.54 -3.19 -5.26
N LEU A 40 3.64 -3.03 -6.22
CA LEU A 40 2.20 -3.09 -5.95
C LEU A 40 1.78 -4.54 -5.70
N ALA A 41 1.21 -4.80 -4.52
CA ALA A 41 0.58 -6.07 -4.19
C ALA A 41 -0.84 -6.16 -4.77
N ALA A 42 -1.59 -5.05 -4.74
CA ALA A 42 -2.96 -4.98 -5.20
C ALA A 42 -3.35 -3.56 -5.63
N VAL A 43 -4.33 -3.44 -6.52
CA VAL A 43 -4.94 -2.19 -6.98
C VAL A 43 -6.44 -2.39 -7.09
N ALA A 44 -7.25 -1.53 -6.48
CA ALA A 44 -8.71 -1.61 -6.55
C ALA A 44 -9.37 -0.23 -6.40
N ASP A 45 -10.70 -0.19 -6.51
CA ASP A 45 -11.47 1.06 -6.37
C ASP A 45 -11.73 1.44 -4.91
N SER A 46 -11.72 0.45 -4.01
CA SER A 46 -12.02 0.64 -2.59
C SER A 46 -10.97 0.00 -1.67
N LEU A 47 -10.92 0.45 -0.41
CA LEU A 47 -10.07 -0.14 0.62
C LEU A 47 -10.46 -1.60 0.91
N LEU A 48 -11.76 -1.91 0.87
CA LEU A 48 -12.28 -3.25 1.15
C LEU A 48 -11.81 -4.25 0.09
N GLU A 49 -11.93 -3.91 -1.18
CA GLU A 49 -11.43 -4.77 -2.28
C GLU A 49 -9.93 -4.98 -2.19
N VAL A 50 -9.17 -3.94 -1.82
CA VAL A 50 -7.73 -4.06 -1.61
C VAL A 50 -7.41 -5.02 -0.46
N ASP A 51 -8.13 -4.96 0.66
CA ASP A 51 -7.92 -5.88 1.79
C ASP A 51 -8.19 -7.34 1.38
N GLU A 52 -9.29 -7.60 0.66
CA GLU A 52 -9.62 -8.93 0.14
C GLU A 52 -8.58 -9.46 -0.86
N LEU A 53 -8.00 -8.59 -1.69
CA LEU A 53 -6.94 -8.97 -2.63
C LEU A 53 -5.62 -9.26 -1.91
N ILE A 54 -5.25 -8.44 -0.93
CA ILE A 54 -4.05 -8.67 -0.10
C ILE A 54 -4.16 -10.03 0.59
N ASP A 55 -5.33 -10.38 1.13
CA ASP A 55 -5.54 -11.65 1.82
C ASP A 55 -5.31 -12.88 0.95
N LYS A 56 -5.60 -12.76 -0.34
CA LYS A 56 -5.40 -13.85 -1.31
C LYS A 56 -3.98 -13.90 -1.87
N LEU A 57 -3.34 -12.74 -2.05
CA LEU A 57 -2.09 -12.62 -2.79
C LEU A 57 -0.85 -12.59 -1.90
N CYS A 58 -0.94 -11.96 -0.72
CA CYS A 58 0.20 -11.70 0.14
C CYS A 58 -0.16 -11.80 1.64
N PRO A 59 -0.60 -12.99 2.13
CA PRO A 59 -1.12 -13.14 3.50
C PRO A 59 -0.08 -12.87 4.61
N THR A 60 1.21 -12.96 4.29
CA THR A 60 2.32 -12.85 5.28
C THR A 60 3.14 -11.57 5.16
N HIS A 61 2.98 -10.79 4.07
CA HIS A 61 3.84 -9.64 3.81
C HIS A 61 3.33 -8.38 4.49
N LYS A 62 4.25 -7.49 4.85
CA LYS A 62 3.90 -6.14 5.31
C LYS A 62 3.52 -5.26 4.12
N VAL A 63 2.24 -4.94 4.01
CA VAL A 63 1.71 -4.05 2.98
C VAL A 63 1.21 -2.74 3.55
N LEU A 64 1.29 -1.66 2.78
CA LEU A 64 0.74 -0.36 3.14
C LEU A 64 -0.18 0.15 2.03
N VAL A 65 -1.37 0.57 2.42
CA VAL A 65 -2.41 0.96 1.48
C VAL A 65 -2.49 2.48 1.37
N ARG A 66 -2.55 3.00 0.15
CA ARG A 66 -2.80 4.43 -0.09
C ARG A 66 -3.68 4.68 -1.29
N LYS A 67 -4.34 5.83 -1.29
CA LYS A 67 -4.98 6.37 -2.49
C LYS A 67 -3.94 7.07 -3.39
N VAL A 68 -4.00 6.81 -4.68
CA VAL A 68 -3.15 7.43 -5.71
C VAL A 68 -3.71 8.81 -6.07
N GLY A 69 -2.88 9.85 -6.02
CA GLY A 69 -3.22 11.22 -6.42
C GLY A 69 -3.16 12.27 -5.30
N LYS A 70 -3.77 13.44 -5.56
CA LYS A 70 -3.50 14.73 -4.88
C LYS A 70 -3.83 14.81 -3.39
N LYS A 71 -4.68 13.91 -2.87
CA LYS A 71 -5.00 13.78 -1.44
C LYS A 71 -4.85 12.31 -1.05
N SER A 72 -3.60 11.85 -1.00
CA SER A 72 -3.30 10.49 -0.58
C SER A 72 -3.43 10.37 0.93
N THR A 73 -4.55 9.81 1.39
CA THR A 73 -4.66 9.29 2.75
C THR A 73 -3.93 7.95 2.80
N VAL A 74 -2.95 7.82 3.70
CA VAL A 74 -2.29 6.55 3.98
C VAL A 74 -3.15 5.81 5.01
N ALA A 75 -3.66 4.65 4.62
CA ALA A 75 -4.33 3.73 5.52
C ALA A 75 -3.35 2.61 5.86
N ARG A 76 -3.06 2.46 7.14
CA ARG A 76 -2.14 1.44 7.62
C ARG A 76 -2.93 0.14 7.84
N VAL A 77 -2.58 -0.90 7.09
CA VAL A 77 -3.04 -2.27 7.34
C VAL A 77 -1.85 -3.03 7.92
N PHE A 78 -1.85 -3.30 9.22
CA PHE A 78 -0.93 -4.28 9.80
C PHE A 78 -1.65 -5.62 9.80
N ARG A 79 -1.14 -6.62 9.08
CA ARG A 79 -1.45 -8.01 9.39
C ARG A 79 -0.19 -8.72 9.85
N MET A 80 -0.33 -9.36 11.00
CA MET A 80 0.63 -10.24 11.64
C MET A 80 -0.12 -11.54 11.81
N TRP A 81 0.18 -12.55 10.99
CA TRP A 81 -0.32 -13.90 11.23
C TRP A 81 0.78 -14.65 11.99
N THR A 82 0.64 -14.67 13.31
CA THR A 82 1.34 -15.63 14.16
C THR A 82 0.71 -16.99 13.87
N VAL A 83 1.35 -17.81 13.05
CA VAL A 83 1.09 -19.25 13.04
C VAL A 83 2.05 -19.89 14.02
N ALA A 84 1.46 -20.52 15.04
CA ALA A 84 2.09 -21.39 16.01
C ALA A 84 2.67 -22.65 15.36
#